data_AF-A0AAD6BVF4-F1
#
_entry.id   AF-A0AAD6BVF4-F1
#
_cell.length_a   1.000
_cell.length_b   1.000
_cell.length_c   1.000
_cell.angle_alpha   90.00
_cell.angle_beta   90.00
_cell.angle_gamma   90.00
#
_symmetry.space_group_name_H-M   'P 1'
#
loop_
_entity.id
_entity.type
_entity.pdbx_description
1 polymer ?
#
loop_
_entity_poly.entity_id
_entity_poly.type
_entity_poly.pdbx_seq_one_letter_code
_entity_poly.pdbx_strand_id
1 'polypeptide(L)'
;MCLSYHIQNQSGSADVLIMYSTLPTDNKVKRSGQTFSPVADYANPPESNYNRNGRPKDDWYHIEFGPGLKYHRDLFVQVICAEDSLRAAVQRVEMVKKRVKALEKAATIENNKTQLVDWEKELEQLQRKCWKQELKLYDREQMIPEWPLKQNYDLLRESGTWYMRKELAKDCADRGEYGHLGSNVGYFYFGITIFVLVFTFLFVPETARLTLEQIDEFFLSGKRAWRTSTKKNIAIARGDLLDSANFKHEDSGPEKNAKLDTEHREVADVCR
;
A
#
# COMPACT_ATOMS: atom_id res chain seq x y z
N MET A 1 3.18 -27.36 -23.19
CA MET A 1 1.77 -27.77 -23.04
C MET A 1 0.91 -26.57 -23.38
N CYS A 2 0.20 -26.58 -24.51
CA CYS A 2 -0.83 -25.58 -24.77
C CYS A 2 -2.10 -26.02 -24.04
N LEU A 3 -2.46 -25.34 -22.95
CA LEU A 3 -3.81 -25.46 -22.40
C LEU A 3 -4.76 -24.77 -23.38
N SER A 4 -5.29 -25.53 -24.33
CA SER A 4 -6.34 -25.06 -25.21
C SER A 4 -7.63 -25.03 -24.40
N TYR A 5 -8.02 -23.85 -23.90
CA TYR A 5 -9.32 -23.67 -23.25
C TYR A 5 -10.41 -23.66 -24.32
N HIS A 6 -10.98 -24.82 -24.61
CA HIS A 6 -12.17 -24.90 -25.43
C HIS A 6 -13.38 -24.44 -24.60
N ILE A 7 -13.81 -23.20 -24.79
CA ILE A 7 -15.06 -22.71 -24.19
C ILE A 7 -16.23 -23.35 -24.97
N GLN A 8 -16.73 -24.48 -24.49
CA GLN A 8 -18.01 -25.02 -24.94
C GLN A 8 -19.13 -24.22 -24.28
N ASN A 9 -19.84 -23.41 -25.07
CA ASN A 9 -21.13 -22.87 -24.68
C ASN A 9 -22.15 -24.03 -24.66
N GLN A 10 -22.38 -24.62 -23.49
CA GLN A 10 -23.52 -25.51 -23.28
C GLN A 10 -24.62 -24.78 -22.53
N SER A 11 -25.71 -24.51 -23.25
CA SER A 11 -27.01 -24.21 -22.66
C SER A 11 -27.61 -25.49 -22.07
N GLY A 12 -27.71 -25.54 -20.74
CA GLY A 12 -28.68 -26.36 -20.03
C GLY A 12 -28.40 -27.86 -19.95
N SER A 13 -27.72 -28.28 -18.87
CA SER A 13 -28.10 -29.43 -18.05
C SER A 13 -27.13 -29.51 -16.87
N ALA A 14 -27.64 -29.86 -15.69
CA ALA A 14 -26.83 -30.05 -14.50
C ALA A 14 -26.15 -31.43 -14.55
N ASP A 15 -24.84 -31.46 -14.84
CA ASP A 15 -24.00 -32.62 -14.58
C ASP A 15 -22.96 -32.29 -13.51
N VAL A 16 -23.11 -32.93 -12.36
CA VAL A 16 -22.12 -32.95 -11.29
C VAL A 16 -21.02 -33.91 -11.71
N LEU A 17 -19.91 -33.36 -12.23
CA LEU A 17 -18.71 -34.13 -12.52
C LEU A 17 -17.95 -34.37 -11.20
N ILE A 18 -18.13 -35.53 -10.58
CA ILE A 18 -17.26 -36.00 -9.50
C ILE A 18 -16.00 -36.58 -10.15
N MET A 19 -14.92 -35.79 -10.21
CA MET A 19 -13.60 -36.31 -10.53
C MET A 19 -12.99 -36.94 -9.28
N TYR A 20 -12.84 -38.26 -9.30
CA TYR A 20 -11.94 -38.96 -8.39
C TYR A 20 -10.51 -38.80 -8.92
N SER A 21 -9.69 -38.03 -8.20
CA SER A 21 -8.24 -38.06 -8.40
C SER A 21 -7.69 -39.33 -7.76
N THR A 22 -7.48 -40.39 -8.54
CA THR A 22 -6.59 -41.47 -8.12
C THR A 22 -5.15 -40.96 -8.24
N LEU A 23 -4.70 -40.22 -7.23
CA LEU A 23 -3.28 -39.95 -7.01
C LEU A 23 -2.54 -41.29 -6.87
N PRO A 24 -1.39 -41.49 -7.54
CA PRO A 24 -0.55 -42.64 -7.26
C PRO A 24 0.01 -42.49 -5.85
N THR A 25 -0.65 -43.15 -4.88
CA THR A 25 -0.14 -43.36 -3.53
C THR A 25 0.89 -44.47 -3.55
N ASP A 26 2.00 -44.29 -4.28
CA ASP A 26 3.13 -45.20 -4.13
C ASP A 26 4.45 -44.51 -4.44
N ASN A 27 4.97 -43.86 -3.41
CA ASN A 27 6.35 -43.99 -2.96
C ASN A 27 6.53 -43.08 -1.75
N LYS A 28 6.99 -43.66 -0.63
CA LYS A 28 7.42 -42.91 0.55
C LYS A 28 8.62 -42.03 0.18
N VAL A 29 8.36 -40.86 -0.41
CA VAL A 29 9.33 -39.77 -0.41
C VAL A 29 9.48 -39.38 1.07
N LYS A 30 10.52 -39.90 1.72
CA LYS A 30 11.01 -39.35 2.98
C LYS A 30 11.40 -37.91 2.68
N ARG A 31 10.47 -36.97 2.85
CA ARG A 31 10.76 -35.54 2.85
C ARG A 31 11.68 -35.30 4.03
N SER A 32 13.00 -35.32 3.79
CA SER A 32 13.94 -34.70 4.72
C SER A 32 13.47 -33.26 4.90
N GLY A 33 13.44 -32.78 6.14
CA GLY A 33 12.85 -31.49 6.49
C GLY A 33 13.54 -30.32 5.78
N GLN A 34 13.14 -30.04 4.55
CA GLN A 34 13.56 -28.87 3.79
C GLN A 34 12.76 -27.69 4.32
N THR A 35 13.35 -26.98 5.28
CA THR A 35 12.83 -25.72 5.81
C THR A 35 13.29 -24.57 4.92
N PHE A 36 12.34 -23.75 4.45
CA PHE A 36 12.65 -22.45 3.89
C PHE A 36 13.37 -21.62 4.94
N SER A 37 14.62 -21.25 4.66
CA SER A 37 15.38 -20.34 5.52
C SER A 37 15.61 -19.05 4.74
N PRO A 38 14.98 -17.92 5.12
CA PRO A 38 15.37 -16.64 4.54
C PRO A 38 16.86 -16.41 4.88
N VAL A 39 17.69 -16.23 3.86
CA VAL A 39 19.16 -16.13 4.01
C VAL A 39 19.60 -14.75 4.50
N ALA A 40 18.68 -13.78 4.57
CA ALA A 40 19.00 -12.44 5.02
C ALA A 40 18.91 -12.35 6.55
N ASP A 41 20.07 -12.27 7.21
CA ASP A 41 20.16 -11.72 8.57
C ASP A 41 19.98 -10.20 8.47
N TYR A 42 18.72 -9.76 8.56
CA TYR A 42 18.33 -8.34 8.46
C TYR A 42 19.06 -7.44 9.47
N ALA A 43 19.60 -8.02 10.55
CA ALA A 43 20.31 -7.27 11.57
C ALA A 43 21.72 -6.87 11.14
N ASN A 44 22.37 -7.63 10.25
CA ASN A 44 23.80 -7.48 9.96
C ASN A 44 24.13 -7.66 8.46
N PRO A 45 23.78 -6.70 7.60
CA PRO A 45 24.24 -6.71 6.21
C PRO A 45 25.77 -6.57 6.15
N PRO A 46 26.53 -7.42 5.42
CA PRO A 46 27.95 -7.21 5.17
C PRO A 46 28.25 -5.80 4.63
N GLU A 47 29.14 -5.07 5.32
CA GLU A 47 29.49 -3.67 5.03
C GLU A 47 30.03 -3.44 3.61
N SER A 48 30.57 -4.48 2.96
CA SER A 48 31.20 -4.39 1.63
C SER A 48 30.22 -4.18 0.47
N ASN A 49 28.91 -4.19 0.72
CA ASN A 49 27.88 -4.28 -0.32
C ASN A 49 26.91 -3.09 -0.39
N TYR A 50 27.24 -1.99 0.28
CA TYR A 50 26.56 -0.72 0.06
C TYR A 50 27.07 -0.06 -1.23
N ASN A 51 26.15 0.48 -2.03
CA ASN A 51 26.56 1.38 -3.11
C ASN A 51 27.14 2.68 -2.51
N ARG A 52 27.79 3.50 -3.35
CA ARG A 52 28.40 4.78 -2.94
C ARG A 52 27.41 5.75 -2.25
N ASN A 53 26.11 5.49 -2.39
CA ASN A 53 25.01 6.28 -1.83
C ASN A 53 24.43 5.68 -0.54
N GLY A 54 25.07 4.65 0.03
CA GLY A 54 24.62 4.01 1.27
C GLY A 54 23.33 3.19 1.13
N ARG A 55 22.86 2.92 -0.09
CA ARG A 55 21.76 1.97 -0.31
C ARG A 55 22.32 0.56 -0.48
N PRO A 56 21.67 -0.46 0.12
CA PRO A 56 21.97 -1.85 -0.21
C PRO A 56 21.87 -2.02 -1.72
N LYS A 57 22.80 -2.76 -2.35
CA LYS A 57 22.58 -3.22 -3.73
C LYS A 57 21.25 -3.98 -3.81
N ASP A 58 20.54 -3.90 -4.93
CA ASP A 58 19.25 -4.59 -5.07
C ASP A 58 19.40 -6.13 -5.11
N ASP A 59 20.63 -6.64 -5.29
CA ASP A 59 20.98 -8.06 -5.47
C ASP A 59 20.85 -8.94 -4.21
N TRP A 60 20.33 -8.44 -3.09
CA TRP A 60 20.48 -9.12 -1.80
C TRP A 60 19.44 -10.19 -1.51
N TYR A 61 18.32 -10.17 -2.23
CA TYR A 61 17.22 -11.05 -1.94
C TYR A 61 17.34 -12.33 -2.75
N HIS A 62 18.11 -13.28 -2.22
CA HIS A 62 18.12 -14.64 -2.72
C HIS A 62 17.29 -15.56 -1.83
N ILE A 63 16.54 -16.47 -2.46
CA ILE A 63 15.86 -17.58 -1.79
C ILE A 63 16.74 -18.81 -2.01
N GLU A 64 17.21 -19.42 -0.93
CA GLU A 64 17.92 -20.70 -0.97
C GLU A 64 16.94 -21.86 -0.87
N PHE A 65 17.00 -22.77 -1.85
CA PHE A 65 16.20 -23.98 -1.88
C PHE A 65 17.10 -25.21 -1.81
N GLY A 66 17.49 -25.59 -0.58
CA GLY A 66 18.46 -26.66 -0.39
C GLY A 66 19.90 -26.25 -0.72
N PRO A 67 20.85 -27.20 -0.67
CA PRO A 67 22.27 -26.90 -0.80
C PRO A 67 22.62 -26.46 -2.24
N GLY A 68 23.08 -25.21 -2.38
CA GLY A 68 23.65 -24.69 -3.62
C GLY A 68 22.68 -24.09 -4.63
N LEU A 69 21.37 -24.07 -4.36
CA LEU A 69 20.38 -23.45 -5.23
C LEU A 69 19.97 -22.08 -4.67
N LYS A 70 20.44 -21.01 -5.31
CA LYS A 70 20.08 -19.63 -4.98
C LYS A 70 19.26 -19.03 -6.12
N TYR A 71 18.09 -18.50 -5.80
CA TYR A 71 17.21 -17.84 -6.76
C TYR A 71 16.99 -16.40 -6.41
N HIS A 72 16.95 -15.51 -7.40
CA HIS A 72 16.61 -14.11 -7.16
C HIS A 72 15.13 -14.00 -6.77
N ARG A 73 14.83 -13.31 -5.67
CA ARG A 73 13.47 -13.06 -5.19
C ARG A 73 12.59 -12.40 -6.25
N ASP A 74 13.17 -11.50 -7.06
CA ASP A 74 12.41 -10.79 -8.08
C ASP A 74 11.78 -11.71 -9.11
N LEU A 75 12.35 -12.88 -9.35
CA LEU A 75 11.76 -13.87 -10.23
C LEU A 75 10.37 -14.27 -9.75
N PHE A 76 10.24 -14.54 -8.45
CA PHE A 76 8.96 -14.88 -7.82
C PHE A 76 8.02 -13.68 -7.78
N VAL A 77 8.53 -12.50 -7.43
CA VAL A 77 7.73 -11.28 -7.40
C VAL A 77 7.14 -11.00 -8.78
N GLN A 78 7.92 -11.17 -9.85
CA GLN A 78 7.45 -10.99 -11.22
C GLN A 78 6.38 -12.01 -11.61
N VAL A 79 6.54 -13.29 -11.26
CA VAL A 79 5.53 -14.33 -11.51
C VAL A 79 4.24 -14.00 -10.75
N ILE A 80 4.34 -13.71 -9.46
CA ILE A 80 3.18 -13.35 -8.60
C ILE A 80 2.47 -12.11 -9.16
N CYS A 81 3.20 -11.06 -9.52
CA CYS A 81 2.61 -9.85 -10.08
C CYS A 81 1.97 -10.08 -11.47
N ALA A 82 2.59 -10.90 -12.32
CA ALA A 82 2.04 -11.25 -13.62
C ALA A 82 0.73 -12.05 -13.47
N GLU A 83 0.71 -12.98 -12.53
CA GLU A 83 -0.45 -13.81 -12.23
C GLU A 83 -1.60 -12.99 -11.62
N ASP A 84 -1.30 -12.12 -10.65
CA ASP A 84 -2.30 -11.21 -10.06
C ASP A 84 -2.91 -10.30 -11.13
N SER A 85 -2.06 -9.75 -12.02
CA SER A 85 -2.51 -8.94 -13.16
C SER A 85 -3.41 -9.70 -14.12
N LEU A 86 -3.09 -10.98 -14.40
CA LEU A 86 -3.91 -11.85 -15.24
C LEU A 86 -5.26 -12.14 -14.56
N ARG A 87 -5.24 -12.44 -13.25
CA ARG A 87 -6.45 -12.71 -12.46
C ARG A 87 -7.40 -11.53 -12.48
N ALA A 88 -6.92 -10.32 -12.25
CA ALA A 88 -7.72 -9.11 -12.30
C ALA A 88 -8.39 -8.91 -13.67
N ALA A 89 -7.69 -9.21 -14.76
CA ALA A 89 -8.26 -9.10 -16.10
C ALA A 89 -9.30 -10.18 -16.40
N VAL A 90 -9.04 -11.44 -16.03
CA VAL A 90 -10.00 -12.55 -16.17
C VAL A 90 -11.28 -12.27 -15.39
N GLN A 91 -11.17 -11.78 -14.16
CA GLN A 91 -12.33 -11.38 -13.34
C GLN A 91 -13.14 -10.26 -14.02
N ARG A 92 -12.47 -9.26 -14.59
CA ARG A 92 -13.15 -8.19 -15.33
C ARG A 92 -13.85 -8.70 -16.59
N VAL A 93 -13.23 -9.64 -17.32
CA VAL A 93 -13.87 -10.31 -18.46
C VAL A 93 -15.16 -11.01 -18.02
N GLU A 94 -15.13 -11.78 -16.94
CA GLU A 94 -16.31 -12.49 -16.42
C GLU A 94 -17.42 -11.52 -15.94
N MET A 95 -17.04 -10.41 -15.31
CA MET A 95 -17.99 -9.36 -14.93
C MET A 95 -18.67 -8.75 -16.17
N VAL A 96 -17.89 -8.38 -17.19
CA VAL A 96 -18.42 -7.79 -18.43
C VAL A 96 -19.30 -8.79 -19.18
N LYS A 97 -18.91 -10.06 -19.29
CA LYS A 97 -19.76 -11.11 -19.87
C LYS A 97 -21.11 -11.22 -19.17
N LYS A 98 -21.14 -11.17 -17.84
CA LYS A 98 -22.39 -11.18 -17.06
C LYS A 98 -23.26 -9.96 -17.37
N ARG A 99 -22.65 -8.77 -17.52
CA ARG A 99 -23.36 -7.54 -17.90
C ARG A 99 -23.92 -7.60 -19.31
N VAL A 100 -23.13 -8.06 -20.28
CA VAL A 100 -23.57 -8.28 -21.67
C VAL A 100 -24.78 -9.22 -21.67
N LYS A 101 -24.70 -10.37 -21.00
CA LYS A 101 -25.82 -11.32 -20.91
C LYS A 101 -27.07 -10.75 -20.22
N ALA A 102 -26.90 -9.87 -19.24
CA ALA A 102 -28.02 -9.18 -18.61
C ALA A 102 -28.67 -8.14 -19.55
N LEU A 103 -27.85 -7.40 -20.30
CA LEU A 103 -28.31 -6.42 -21.29
C LEU A 103 -28.97 -7.08 -22.49
N GLU A 104 -28.45 -8.20 -23.00
CA GLU A 104 -29.10 -8.99 -24.07
C GLU A 104 -30.53 -9.38 -23.68
N LYS A 105 -30.72 -9.82 -22.42
CA LYS A 105 -32.04 -10.16 -21.89
C LYS A 105 -32.97 -8.97 -21.72
N ALA A 106 -32.44 -7.77 -21.47
CA ALA A 106 -33.22 -6.55 -21.36
C ALA A 106 -33.53 -5.92 -22.73
N ALA A 107 -32.62 -6.06 -23.70
CA ALA A 107 -32.75 -5.51 -25.05
C ALA A 107 -33.84 -6.20 -25.89
N THR A 108 -34.29 -7.39 -25.48
CA THR A 108 -35.51 -8.00 -26.05
C THR A 108 -36.78 -7.21 -25.73
N ILE A 109 -36.73 -6.34 -24.71
CA ILE A 109 -37.85 -5.51 -24.24
C ILE A 109 -37.64 -4.04 -24.66
N GLU A 110 -36.41 -3.52 -24.57
CA GLU A 110 -36.08 -2.12 -24.83
C GLU A 110 -35.02 -1.93 -25.93
N ASN A 111 -35.04 -0.81 -26.64
CA ASN A 111 -34.13 -0.53 -27.76
C ASN A 111 -32.73 -0.03 -27.32
N ASN A 112 -32.06 -0.76 -26.41
CA ASN A 112 -30.72 -0.41 -25.88
C ASN A 112 -29.57 -0.98 -26.73
N LYS A 113 -29.69 -0.97 -28.06
CA LYS A 113 -28.73 -1.63 -28.98
C LYS A 113 -27.33 -1.02 -28.96
N THR A 114 -27.21 0.29 -28.77
CA THR A 114 -25.92 1.00 -28.79
C THR A 114 -25.03 0.61 -27.61
N GLN A 115 -25.58 0.54 -26.41
CA GLN A 115 -24.85 0.13 -25.20
C GLN A 115 -24.30 -1.30 -25.32
N LEU A 116 -25.08 -2.20 -25.92
CA LEU A 116 -24.67 -3.59 -26.13
C LEU A 116 -23.38 -3.67 -26.97
N VAL A 117 -23.35 -2.94 -28.10
CA VAL A 117 -22.18 -2.89 -29.00
C VAL A 117 -20.94 -2.33 -28.30
N ASP A 118 -21.12 -1.32 -27.44
CA ASP A 118 -20.00 -0.76 -26.67
C ASP A 118 -19.42 -1.77 -25.66
N TRP A 119 -20.28 -2.53 -24.97
CA TRP A 119 -19.84 -3.56 -24.03
C TRP A 119 -19.19 -4.77 -24.73
N GLU A 120 -19.69 -5.18 -25.89
CA GLU A 120 -19.08 -6.23 -26.72
C GLU A 120 -17.67 -5.81 -27.15
N LYS A 121 -17.50 -4.55 -27.57
CA LYS A 121 -16.19 -4.00 -27.91
C LYS A 121 -15.24 -3.96 -26.71
N GLU A 122 -15.72 -3.58 -25.52
CA GLU A 122 -14.92 -3.65 -24.29
C GLU A 122 -14.52 -5.09 -23.96
N LEU A 123 -15.45 -6.05 -24.12
CA LEU A 123 -15.20 -7.47 -23.87
C LEU A 123 -14.07 -8.00 -24.77
N GLU A 124 -14.09 -7.70 -26.07
CA GLU A 124 -13.03 -8.07 -27.00
C GLU A 124 -11.67 -7.47 -26.62
N GLN A 125 -11.65 -6.19 -26.22
CA GLN A 125 -10.43 -5.53 -25.78
C GLN A 125 -9.85 -6.18 -24.52
N LEU A 126 -10.70 -6.53 -23.56
CA LEU A 126 -10.29 -7.22 -22.34
C LEU A 126 -9.77 -8.63 -22.62
N GLN A 127 -10.41 -9.38 -23.51
CA GLN A 127 -9.92 -10.70 -23.93
C GLN A 127 -8.52 -10.61 -24.55
N ARG A 128 -8.28 -9.63 -25.44
CA ARG A 128 -6.93 -9.37 -25.99
C ARG A 128 -5.92 -9.02 -24.91
N LYS A 129 -6.33 -8.28 -23.88
CA LYS A 129 -5.47 -7.94 -22.73
C LYS A 129 -5.14 -9.18 -21.90
N CYS A 130 -6.13 -10.04 -21.61
CA CYS A 130 -5.92 -11.31 -20.91
C CYS A 130 -4.90 -12.18 -21.65
N TRP A 131 -5.07 -12.36 -22.97
CA TRP A 131 -4.11 -13.12 -23.78
C TRP A 131 -2.68 -12.60 -23.67
N LYS A 132 -2.49 -11.27 -23.74
CA LYS A 132 -1.17 -10.65 -23.57
C LYS A 132 -0.59 -10.87 -22.17
N GLN A 133 -1.42 -10.91 -21.13
CA GLN A 133 -0.96 -11.17 -19.76
C GLN A 133 -0.63 -12.64 -19.54
N GLU A 134 -1.39 -13.55 -20.15
CA GLU A 134 -1.12 -14.98 -20.13
C GLU A 134 0.22 -15.28 -20.79
N LEU A 135 0.50 -14.67 -21.94
CA LEU A 135 1.81 -14.77 -22.59
C LEU A 135 2.94 -14.23 -21.70
N LYS A 136 2.74 -13.07 -21.07
CA LYS A 136 3.71 -12.51 -20.12
C LYS A 136 3.95 -13.43 -18.93
N LEU A 137 2.91 -14.06 -18.39
CA LEU A 137 3.03 -15.01 -17.30
C LEU A 137 3.85 -16.22 -17.76
N TYR A 138 3.55 -16.76 -18.95
CA TYR A 138 4.29 -17.87 -19.53
C TYR A 138 5.79 -17.57 -19.73
N ASP A 139 6.12 -16.36 -20.21
CA ASP A 139 7.51 -15.92 -20.35
C ASP A 139 8.25 -15.86 -19.01
N ARG A 140 7.57 -15.47 -17.92
CA ARG A 140 8.14 -15.43 -16.56
C ARG A 140 8.23 -16.81 -15.94
N GLU A 141 7.26 -17.68 -16.20
CA GLU A 141 7.25 -19.07 -15.72
C GLU A 141 8.40 -19.89 -16.31
N GLN A 142 8.80 -19.62 -17.55
CA GLN A 142 9.98 -20.25 -18.15
C GLN A 142 11.28 -19.92 -17.42
N MET A 143 11.32 -18.81 -16.66
CA MET A 143 12.48 -18.48 -15.84
C MET A 143 12.52 -19.33 -14.55
N ILE A 144 11.41 -19.96 -14.16
CA ILE A 144 11.36 -20.85 -12.99
C ILE A 144 12.14 -22.14 -13.33
N PRO A 145 13.15 -22.50 -12.55
CA PRO A 145 13.93 -23.71 -12.76
C PRO A 145 13.08 -24.97 -12.58
N GLU A 146 13.34 -25.98 -13.41
CA GLU A 146 12.47 -27.16 -13.55
C GLU A 146 12.27 -27.97 -12.26
N TRP A 147 13.22 -27.96 -11.33
CA TRP A 147 13.14 -28.73 -10.11
C TRP A 147 13.80 -28.03 -8.93
N PRO A 148 13.24 -28.17 -7.71
CA PRO A 148 11.92 -28.73 -7.32
C PRO A 148 10.79 -27.69 -7.33
N LEU A 149 11.11 -26.44 -7.67
CA LEU A 149 10.24 -25.30 -7.46
C LEU A 149 9.08 -25.24 -8.46
N LYS A 150 9.37 -25.44 -9.76
CA LYS A 150 8.35 -25.60 -10.80
C LYS A 150 7.39 -26.73 -10.47
N GLN A 151 7.92 -27.79 -9.85
CA GLN A 151 7.20 -28.87 -9.16
C GLN A 151 5.96 -28.41 -8.39
N ASN A 152 6.28 -27.67 -7.33
CA ASN A 152 5.30 -27.16 -6.40
C ASN A 152 4.40 -26.10 -7.03
N TYR A 153 4.95 -25.28 -7.94
CA TYR A 153 4.19 -24.28 -8.66
C TYR A 153 3.11 -24.91 -9.55
N ASP A 154 3.47 -25.91 -10.35
CA ASP A 154 2.56 -26.64 -11.24
C ASP A 154 1.49 -27.38 -10.42
N LEU A 155 1.87 -28.00 -9.29
CA LEU A 155 0.91 -28.62 -8.35
C LEU A 155 -0.08 -27.63 -7.75
N LEU A 156 0.39 -26.43 -7.37
CA LEU A 156 -0.52 -25.36 -6.92
C LEU A 156 -1.47 -24.96 -8.05
N ARG A 157 -0.95 -24.86 -9.28
CA ARG A 157 -1.70 -24.41 -10.46
C ARG A 157 -2.71 -25.43 -10.97
N GLU A 158 -2.43 -26.73 -10.84
CA GLU A 158 -3.26 -27.84 -11.29
C GLU A 158 -4.65 -27.82 -10.63
N SER A 159 -4.73 -27.43 -9.36
CA SER A 159 -6.02 -27.30 -8.69
C SER A 159 -6.77 -26.09 -9.21
N GLY A 160 -7.51 -26.18 -10.32
CA GLY A 160 -8.19 -25.05 -10.98
C GLY A 160 -9.11 -24.17 -10.10
N THR A 161 -9.31 -24.52 -8.82
CA THR A 161 -9.97 -23.74 -7.78
C THR A 161 -9.02 -22.95 -6.86
N TRP A 162 -7.71 -23.08 -7.01
CA TRP A 162 -6.70 -22.46 -6.14
C TRP A 162 -6.80 -20.93 -6.15
N TYR A 163 -7.12 -20.36 -7.31
CA TYR A 163 -7.38 -18.94 -7.51
C TYR A 163 -8.86 -18.55 -7.33
N MET A 164 -9.76 -19.52 -7.23
CA MET A 164 -11.21 -19.34 -7.02
C MET A 164 -11.64 -19.69 -5.59
N ARG A 165 -10.72 -19.68 -4.61
CA ARG A 165 -11.14 -19.79 -3.20
C ARG A 165 -12.15 -18.70 -2.94
N LYS A 166 -13.30 -19.08 -2.38
CA LYS A 166 -14.40 -18.16 -2.07
C LYS A 166 -13.93 -16.96 -1.25
N GLU A 167 -12.88 -17.12 -0.44
CA GLU A 167 -12.21 -16.07 0.32
C GLU A 167 -11.55 -15.02 -0.57
N LEU A 168 -10.76 -15.43 -1.56
CA LEU A 168 -10.08 -14.54 -2.51
C LEU A 168 -11.06 -13.95 -3.54
N ALA A 169 -12.02 -14.74 -4.00
CA ALA A 169 -13.07 -14.25 -4.89
C ALA A 169 -13.96 -13.20 -4.20
N LYS A 170 -14.25 -13.39 -2.91
CA LYS A 170 -14.94 -12.41 -2.07
C LYS A 170 -14.08 -11.17 -1.85
N ASP A 171 -12.80 -11.31 -1.48
CA ASP A 171 -11.91 -10.17 -1.30
C ASP A 171 -11.74 -9.36 -2.61
N CYS A 172 -11.68 -10.02 -3.78
CA CYS A 172 -11.66 -9.35 -5.08
C CYS A 172 -13.01 -8.71 -5.46
N ALA A 173 -14.14 -9.35 -5.14
CA ALA A 173 -15.48 -8.79 -5.39
C ALA A 173 -15.74 -7.57 -4.49
N ASP A 174 -15.39 -7.67 -3.22
CA ASP A 174 -15.39 -6.57 -2.26
C ASP A 174 -14.41 -5.46 -2.72
N ARG A 175 -13.32 -5.82 -3.42
CA ARG A 175 -12.41 -4.85 -4.04
C ARG A 175 -12.93 -4.14 -5.28
N GLY A 176 -13.80 -4.78 -6.05
CA GLY A 176 -14.45 -4.15 -7.21
C GLY A 176 -15.41 -3.02 -6.83
N GLU A 177 -15.92 -3.02 -5.60
CA GLU A 177 -16.73 -1.94 -5.02
C GLU A 177 -15.90 -0.84 -4.31
N TYR A 178 -14.57 -0.96 -4.28
CA TYR A 178 -13.66 0.04 -3.70
C TYR A 178 -13.47 1.31 -4.53
N GLY A 179 -14.42 1.64 -5.41
CA GLY A 179 -14.69 3.04 -5.76
C GLY A 179 -15.06 3.89 -4.52
N HIS A 180 -15.38 3.26 -3.39
CA HIS A 180 -15.76 3.90 -2.13
C HIS A 180 -14.71 3.82 -1.00
N LEU A 181 -13.52 3.24 -1.24
CA LEU A 181 -12.43 3.24 -0.23
C LEU A 181 -11.94 4.67 0.07
N GLY A 182 -12.00 5.57 -0.91
CA GLY A 182 -11.72 7.00 -0.72
C GLY A 182 -12.62 7.63 0.34
N SER A 183 -13.91 7.29 0.35
CA SER A 183 -14.85 7.79 1.34
C SER A 183 -14.61 7.19 2.72
N ASN A 184 -14.35 5.88 2.83
CA ASN A 184 -14.14 5.23 4.14
C ASN A 184 -12.82 5.65 4.80
N VAL A 185 -11.75 5.78 4.00
CA VAL A 185 -10.48 6.36 4.46
C VAL A 185 -10.69 7.84 4.81
N GLY A 186 -11.48 8.57 4.02
CA GLY A 186 -11.91 9.93 4.32
C GLY A 186 -12.62 10.06 5.67
N TYR A 187 -13.59 9.19 5.97
CA TYR A 187 -14.30 9.16 7.26
C TYR A 187 -13.38 8.81 8.42
N PHE A 188 -12.41 7.93 8.21
CA PHE A 188 -11.42 7.60 9.23
C PHE A 188 -10.55 8.82 9.58
N TYR A 189 -9.98 9.50 8.58
CA TYR A 189 -9.20 10.72 8.81
C TYR A 189 -10.04 11.87 9.34
N PHE A 190 -11.28 12.01 8.87
CA PHE A 190 -12.24 12.99 9.39
C PHE A 190 -12.56 12.73 10.88
N GLY A 191 -12.77 11.47 11.26
CA GLY A 191 -12.97 11.05 12.64
C GLY A 191 -11.77 11.34 13.53
N ILE A 192 -10.55 11.02 13.06
CA ILE A 192 -9.31 11.37 13.78
C ILE A 192 -9.18 12.89 13.94
N THR A 193 -9.51 13.66 12.92
CA THR A 193 -9.43 15.13 12.97
C THR A 193 -10.40 15.71 14.01
N ILE A 194 -11.65 15.25 14.04
CA ILE A 194 -12.63 15.66 15.07
C ILE A 194 -12.14 15.23 16.46
N PHE A 195 -11.63 14.01 16.60
CA PHE A 195 -11.11 13.51 17.86
C PHE A 195 -9.95 14.35 18.38
N VAL A 196 -8.96 14.67 17.53
CA VAL A 196 -7.83 15.54 17.89
C VAL A 196 -8.31 16.95 18.25
N LEU A 197 -9.31 17.49 17.56
CA LEU A 197 -9.89 18.80 17.88
C LEU A 197 -10.54 18.79 19.27
N VAL A 198 -11.40 17.82 19.56
CA VAL A 198 -12.05 17.67 20.88
C VAL A 198 -11.02 17.42 21.97
N PHE A 199 -10.05 16.55 21.73
CA PHE A 199 -8.97 16.26 22.66
C PHE A 199 -8.15 17.52 22.97
N THR A 200 -7.77 18.28 21.95
CA THR A 200 -7.05 19.55 22.13
C THR A 200 -7.89 20.56 22.91
N PHE A 201 -9.19 20.64 22.64
CA PHE A 201 -10.09 21.55 23.38
C PHE A 201 -10.23 21.18 24.87
N LEU A 202 -10.29 19.89 25.20
CA LEU A 202 -10.45 19.42 26.59
C LEU A 202 -9.15 19.41 27.39
N PHE A 203 -8.05 18.96 26.79
CA PHE A 203 -6.77 18.77 27.48
C PHE A 203 -5.83 19.96 27.37
N VAL A 204 -6.08 20.88 26.43
CA VAL A 204 -5.34 22.13 26.29
C VAL A 204 -6.31 23.32 26.45
N PRO A 205 -6.97 23.47 27.62
CA PRO A 205 -7.93 24.56 27.85
C PRO A 205 -7.28 25.95 27.77
N GLU A 206 -5.96 26.02 27.78
CA GLU A 206 -5.17 27.24 27.67
C GLU A 206 -5.21 27.86 26.27
N THR A 207 -5.46 27.06 25.21
CA THR A 207 -5.58 27.56 23.82
C THR A 207 -7.02 27.82 23.39
N ALA A 208 -8.02 27.30 24.12
CA ALA A 208 -9.44 27.37 23.75
C ALA A 208 -10.08 28.77 23.84
N ARG A 209 -9.33 29.80 24.24
CA ARG A 209 -9.85 31.17 24.46
C ARG A 209 -9.00 32.31 23.89
N LEU A 210 -7.90 32.00 23.23
CA LEU A 210 -7.04 33.01 22.61
C LEU A 210 -7.39 33.10 21.12
N THR A 211 -7.47 34.32 20.59
CA THR A 211 -7.56 34.50 19.14
C THR A 211 -6.24 34.06 18.49
N LEU A 212 -6.29 33.69 17.21
CA LEU A 212 -5.12 33.21 16.48
C LEU A 212 -3.97 34.24 16.51
N GLU A 213 -4.31 35.52 16.49
CA GLU A 213 -3.38 36.66 16.61
C GLU A 213 -2.66 36.69 17.97
N GLN A 214 -3.38 36.44 19.07
CA GLN A 214 -2.78 36.39 20.41
C GLN A 214 -1.86 35.19 20.59
N ILE A 215 -2.17 34.07 19.93
CA ILE A 215 -1.32 32.89 19.92
C ILE A 215 0.00 33.22 19.20
N ASP A 216 -0.07 33.90 18.06
CA ASP A 216 1.12 34.27 17.29
C ASP A 216 2.00 35.27 18.05
N GLU A 217 1.41 36.30 18.66
CA GLU A 217 2.13 37.24 19.53
C GLU A 217 2.77 36.53 20.74
N PHE A 218 2.09 35.51 21.28
CA PHE A 218 2.62 34.70 22.36
C PHE A 218 3.82 33.84 21.93
N PHE A 219 3.79 33.24 20.73
CA PHE A 219 4.92 32.51 20.16
C PHE A 219 6.11 33.42 19.86
N LEU A 220 5.86 34.62 19.30
CA LEU A 220 6.89 35.61 19.03
C LEU A 220 7.54 36.17 20.31
N SER A 221 6.81 36.17 21.43
CA SER A 221 7.34 36.65 22.72
C SER A 221 8.47 35.79 23.32
N GLY A 222 8.73 34.59 22.77
CA GLY A 222 9.76 33.66 23.26
C GLY A 222 9.48 33.08 24.66
N LYS A 223 8.29 33.34 25.23
CA LYS A 223 7.89 32.81 26.53
C LYS A 223 7.46 31.35 26.41
N ARG A 224 8.03 30.48 27.25
CA ARG A 224 7.69 29.05 27.27
C ARG A 224 6.22 28.86 27.69
N ALA A 225 5.44 28.14 26.89
CA ALA A 225 3.99 28.01 27.02
C ALA A 225 3.51 27.60 28.43
N TRP A 226 4.19 26.65 29.07
CA TRP A 226 3.82 26.12 30.38
C TRP A 226 4.01 27.09 31.56
N ARG A 227 4.59 28.28 31.34
CA ARG A 227 4.71 29.32 32.38
C ARG A 227 3.57 30.34 32.36
N THR A 228 2.60 30.20 31.46
CA THR A 228 1.42 31.05 31.49
C THR A 228 0.46 30.57 32.57
N SER A 229 0.17 31.44 33.53
CA SER A 229 -0.84 31.12 34.54
C SER A 229 -2.22 31.31 33.91
N THR A 230 -3.06 30.27 33.97
CA THR A 230 -4.46 30.28 33.48
C THR A 230 -5.24 31.48 34.03
N LYS A 231 -4.92 31.94 35.26
CA LYS A 231 -5.54 33.12 35.87
C LYS A 231 -5.24 34.42 35.14
N LYS A 232 -4.02 34.59 34.61
CA LYS A 232 -3.63 35.77 33.83
C LYS A 232 -4.30 35.76 32.46
N ASN A 233 -4.35 34.61 31.80
CA ASN A 233 -5.00 34.49 30.49
C ASN A 233 -6.52 34.77 30.59
N ILE A 234 -7.17 34.34 31.68
CA ILE A 234 -8.58 34.68 31.95
C ILE A 234 -8.77 36.20 32.14
N ALA A 235 -7.85 36.87 32.85
CA ALA A 235 -7.92 38.32 33.05
C ALA A 235 -7.67 39.10 31.74
N ILE A 236 -6.74 38.64 30.90
CA ILE A 236 -6.50 39.21 29.56
C ILE A 236 -7.74 39.03 28.67
N ALA A 237 -8.34 37.84 28.65
CA ALA A 237 -9.54 37.56 27.85
C ALA A 237 -10.78 38.35 28.31
N ARG A 238 -10.81 38.79 29.57
CA ARG A 238 -11.88 39.67 30.10
C ARG A 238 -11.65 41.16 29.79
N GLY A 239 -10.48 41.53 29.27
CA GLY A 239 -10.11 42.93 29.04
C GLY A 239 -9.67 43.68 30.30
N ASP A 240 -9.55 43.00 31.45
CA ASP A 240 -9.28 43.63 32.76
C ASP A 240 -7.82 44.12 32.92
N LEU A 241 -6.92 43.75 32.00
CA LEU A 241 -5.46 43.94 32.17
C LEU A 241 -4.86 45.12 31.38
N LEU A 242 -5.65 45.86 30.59
CA LEU A 242 -5.13 46.99 29.81
C LEU A 242 -4.71 48.20 30.66
N ASP A 243 -5.09 48.29 31.93
CA ASP A 243 -4.77 49.44 32.78
C ASP A 243 -3.42 49.38 33.51
N SER A 244 -2.71 48.25 33.50
CA SER A 244 -1.48 48.09 34.30
C SER A 244 -0.17 48.10 33.52
N ALA A 245 -0.22 48.11 32.18
CA ALA A 245 0.98 48.22 31.33
C ALA A 245 1.47 49.66 31.13
N ASN A 246 0.67 50.68 31.49
CA ASN A 246 1.08 52.09 31.46
C ASN A 246 1.92 52.53 32.68
N PHE A 247 2.25 51.63 33.59
CA PHE A 247 2.94 51.96 34.83
C PHE A 247 4.17 51.07 35.06
N LYS A 248 5.18 51.23 34.19
CA LYS A 248 6.63 50.99 34.45
C LYS A 248 7.38 50.97 33.12
N HIS A 249 7.50 52.13 32.50
CA HIS A 249 8.57 52.39 31.54
C HIS A 249 9.31 53.64 32.01
N GLU A 250 9.94 53.53 33.18
CA GLU A 250 10.92 54.51 33.66
C GLU A 250 12.18 53.76 34.09
N ASP A 251 13.26 54.10 33.40
CA ASP A 251 14.67 53.92 33.70
C ASP A 251 15.22 52.52 34.02
N SER A 252 15.87 51.94 33.00
CA SER A 252 17.17 51.30 33.21
C SER A 252 18.03 51.33 31.93
N GLY A 253 18.79 52.42 31.78
CA GLY A 253 20.24 52.42 31.51
C GLY A 253 20.81 51.66 30.29
N PRO A 254 21.50 52.35 29.37
CA PRO A 254 22.29 51.71 28.31
C PRO A 254 23.70 51.37 28.84
N GLU A 255 23.97 50.09 29.11
CA GLU A 255 25.35 49.68 29.35
C GLU A 255 25.59 48.23 28.93
N LYS A 256 26.65 48.05 28.13
CA LYS A 256 27.32 46.78 27.74
C LYS A 256 27.01 46.24 26.34
N ASN A 257 27.22 47.09 25.32
CA ASN A 257 27.75 46.64 24.04
C ASN A 257 29.29 46.76 24.08
N ALA A 258 29.99 45.69 24.48
CA ALA A 258 31.45 45.58 24.32
C ALA A 258 31.95 44.16 24.60
N LYS A 259 31.41 43.11 23.95
CA LYS A 259 32.05 41.78 23.99
C LYS A 259 31.53 40.79 22.94
N LEU A 260 31.57 41.13 21.65
CA LEU A 260 31.32 40.10 20.62
C LEU A 260 31.96 40.40 19.25
N ASP A 261 33.22 40.85 19.23
CA ASP A 261 33.97 41.09 17.97
C ASP A 261 35.32 40.35 17.92
N THR A 262 35.49 39.23 18.63
CA THR A 262 36.80 38.55 18.71
C THR A 262 36.82 37.07 18.30
N GLU A 263 35.72 36.50 17.81
CA GLU A 263 35.67 35.05 17.52
C GLU A 263 35.37 34.66 16.05
N HIS A 264 35.55 35.58 15.10
CA HIS A 264 35.32 35.30 13.67
C HIS A 264 36.57 35.40 12.77
N ARG A 265 37.79 35.38 13.33
CA ARG A 265 39.03 35.54 12.54
C ARG A 265 39.95 34.31 12.47
N GLU A 266 39.51 33.12 12.87
CA GLU A 266 40.39 31.94 12.98
C GLU A 266 39.91 30.69 12.20
N VAL A 267 39.31 30.87 11.01
CA VAL A 267 38.90 29.72 10.14
C VAL A 267 39.43 29.83 8.70
N ALA A 268 40.40 30.71 8.43
CA ALA A 268 40.88 30.95 7.05
C ALA A 268 42.16 30.19 6.64
N ASP A 269 42.85 29.47 7.53
CA ASP A 269 44.22 28.96 7.23
C ASP A 269 44.36 27.43 7.08
N VAL A 270 43.27 26.67 6.86
CA VAL A 270 43.33 25.18 6.77
C VAL A 270 43.20 24.62 5.34
N CYS A 271 43.54 25.37 4.29
CA CYS A 271 43.62 24.82 2.92
C CYS A 271 44.83 25.36 2.15
N ARG A 272 46.04 24.94 2.55
CA ARG A 272 47.21 24.99 1.67
C ARG A 272 48.03 23.71 1.81
#